data_AF-A0A163JV29-F1
#
_entry.id   AF-A0A163JV29-F1
#
_cell.length_a   1.000
_cell.length_b   1.000
_cell.length_c   1.000
_cell.angle_alpha   90.00
_cell.angle_beta   90.00
_cell.angle_gamma   90.00
#
_symmetry.space_group_name_H-M   'P 1'
#
loop_
_entity.id
_entity.type
_entity.pdbx_description
1 polymer ?
#
loop_
_entity_poly.entity_id
_entity_poly.type
_entity_poly.pdbx_seq_one_letter_code
_entity_poly.pdbx_strand_id
1 'polypeptide(L)'
;MDTKLASRLDLLADNTLTVVFERNRLEELGKKGDAKTLTSLTVVPCRLNYDKNAKTIEKNLTQLHQGITTLEQQLSTAEQSGASHTKEQEDQLIRIQVKVDKLDALLSPAHNNKSTTDRDLLLGNHSQRGGIRFDSSPDQEDHSNLENDQILLLQQRIMDDQDENLDHLSLAIGRQRELGLLIGDELDSHVQLIDETEMLTDQTDERLRRAKRKLDYVGRKVKDNKSVCIVIALIFVFFILVALFR
;
A
#
# COMPACT_ATOMS: atom_id res chain seq x y z
N MET A 1 3.36 -29.85 -0.76
CA MET A 1 3.13 -28.39 -0.73
C MET A 1 2.97 -27.86 -2.12
N ASP A 2 1.86 -27.19 -2.41
CA ASP A 2 1.62 -26.54 -3.69
C ASP A 2 2.41 -25.23 -3.77
N THR A 3 3.64 -25.29 -4.26
CA THR A 3 4.54 -24.13 -4.48
C THR A 3 3.91 -23.02 -5.35
N LYS A 4 2.94 -23.40 -6.21
CA LYS A 4 2.14 -22.49 -7.03
C LYS A 4 1.09 -21.70 -6.23
N LEU A 5 0.59 -22.25 -5.12
CA LEU A 5 -0.34 -21.53 -4.25
C LEU A 5 0.42 -20.52 -3.37
N ALA A 6 1.56 -20.91 -2.82
CA ALA A 6 2.43 -20.02 -2.04
C ALA A 6 2.88 -18.78 -2.85
N SER A 7 3.36 -18.98 -4.08
CA SER A 7 3.76 -17.87 -4.98
C SER A 7 2.60 -16.96 -5.38
N ARG A 8 1.39 -17.50 -5.55
CA ARG A 8 0.18 -16.70 -5.83
C ARG A 8 -0.26 -15.89 -4.62
N LEU A 9 -0.13 -16.43 -3.41
CA LEU A 9 -0.44 -15.72 -2.17
C LEU A 9 0.57 -14.60 -1.91
N ASP A 10 1.86 -14.82 -2.19
CA ASP A 10 2.89 -13.78 -2.06
C ASP A 10 2.64 -12.61 -3.02
N LEU A 11 2.31 -12.90 -4.28
CA LEU A 11 1.94 -11.90 -5.28
C LEU A 11 0.64 -11.15 -4.89
N LEU A 12 -0.36 -11.88 -4.37
CA LEU A 12 -1.60 -11.29 -3.87
C LEU A 12 -1.36 -10.38 -2.65
N ALA A 13 -0.43 -10.76 -1.76
CA ALA A 13 -0.04 -9.96 -0.61
C ALA A 13 0.67 -8.66 -1.05
N ASP A 14 1.61 -8.73 -1.99
CA ASP A 14 2.31 -7.56 -2.52
C ASP A 14 1.36 -6.59 -3.25
N ASN A 15 0.40 -7.12 -4.02
CA ASN A 15 -0.66 -6.31 -4.63
C ASN A 15 -1.57 -5.65 -3.57
N THR A 16 -1.91 -6.37 -2.50
CA THR A 16 -2.77 -5.84 -1.44
C THR A 16 -2.06 -4.75 -0.64
N LEU A 17 -0.76 -4.92 -0.38
CA LEU A 17 0.08 -3.91 0.25
C LEU A 17 0.09 -2.61 -0.58
N THR A 18 0.27 -2.71 -1.89
CA THR A 18 0.20 -1.55 -2.80
C THR A 18 -1.15 -0.82 -2.70
N VAL A 19 -2.27 -1.56 -2.68
CA VAL A 19 -3.62 -0.98 -2.55
C VAL A 19 -3.86 -0.36 -1.17
N VAL A 20 -3.27 -0.91 -0.10
CA VAL A 20 -3.31 -0.34 1.26
C VAL A 20 -2.54 0.98 1.33
N PHE A 21 -1.37 1.09 0.69
CA PHE A 21 -0.64 2.35 0.59
C PHE A 21 -1.45 3.43 -0.13
N GLU A 22 -2.10 3.10 -1.24
CA GLU A 22 -3.00 4.02 -1.94
C GLU A 22 -4.20 4.43 -1.07
N ARG A 23 -4.77 3.50 -0.28
CA ARG A 23 -5.83 3.82 0.69
C ARG A 23 -5.35 4.81 1.76
N ASN A 24 -4.18 4.57 2.36
CA ASN A 24 -3.62 5.41 3.41
C ASN A 24 -3.30 6.83 2.89
N ARG A 25 -2.76 6.92 1.68
CA ARG A 25 -2.53 8.21 1.00
C ARG A 25 -3.83 8.99 0.77
N LEU A 26 -4.90 8.30 0.34
CA LEU A 26 -6.22 8.92 0.17
C LEU A 26 -6.86 9.32 1.52
N GLU A 27 -6.58 8.60 2.61
CA GLU A 27 -7.01 8.97 3.97
C GLU A 27 -6.30 10.24 4.47
N GLU A 28 -4.99 10.39 4.20
CA GLU A 28 -4.23 11.60 4.55
C GLU A 28 -4.73 12.85 3.82
N LEU A 29 -5.07 12.71 2.53
CA LEU A 29 -5.70 13.80 1.76
C LEU A 29 -7.10 14.13 2.28
N GLY A 30 -7.83 13.14 2.81
CA GLY A 30 -9.11 13.33 3.48
C GLY A 30 -9.00 14.06 4.83
N LYS A 31 -7.93 13.85 5.59
CA LYS A 31 -7.68 14.53 6.89
C LYS A 31 -7.17 15.96 6.73
N LYS A 32 -6.44 16.27 5.64
CA LYS A 32 -5.91 17.61 5.36
C LYS A 32 -6.94 18.58 4.77
N GLY A 33 -8.12 18.07 4.37
CA GLY A 33 -9.25 18.87 3.94
C GLY A 33 -10.03 19.42 5.12
N ASP A 34 -9.76 20.67 5.50
CA ASP A 34 -10.57 21.42 6.44
C ASP A 34 -12.06 21.26 6.13
N ALA A 35 -12.88 21.03 7.17
CA ALA A 35 -14.32 20.76 7.11
C ALA A 35 -15.18 21.87 6.46
N LYS A 36 -14.58 22.85 5.78
CA LYS A 36 -15.22 24.02 5.18
C LYS A 36 -15.22 24.01 3.64
N THR A 37 -14.44 23.15 2.98
CA THR A 37 -14.42 22.97 1.51
C THR A 37 -15.17 21.71 1.04
N LEU A 38 -16.17 21.27 1.81
CA LEU A 38 -16.97 20.05 1.60
C LEU A 38 -17.88 20.03 0.34
N THR A 39 -17.67 20.92 -0.63
CA THR A 39 -18.48 21.00 -1.85
C THR A 39 -17.68 21.29 -3.11
N SER A 40 -16.37 21.00 -3.12
CA SER A 40 -15.60 21.04 -4.37
C SER A 40 -15.51 19.64 -5.01
N LEU A 41 -15.67 19.63 -6.33
CA LEU A 41 -15.86 18.49 -7.24
C LEU A 41 -14.72 17.43 -7.21
N THR A 42 -13.66 17.67 -6.45
CA THR A 42 -12.44 16.84 -6.35
C THR A 42 -12.52 15.77 -5.24
N VAL A 43 -13.36 15.96 -4.22
CA VAL A 43 -13.41 15.05 -3.04
C VAL A 43 -14.29 13.81 -3.28
N VAL A 44 -15.29 13.92 -4.15
CA VAL A 44 -16.21 12.82 -4.51
C VAL A 44 -15.49 11.64 -5.17
N PRO A 45 -14.60 11.83 -6.17
CA PRO A 45 -13.85 10.70 -6.75
C PRO A 45 -12.85 10.08 -5.76
N CYS A 46 -12.26 10.86 -4.85
CA CYS A 46 -11.37 10.33 -3.81
C CYS A 46 -12.10 9.39 -2.85
N ARG A 47 -13.30 9.74 -2.39
CA ARG A 47 -14.13 8.87 -1.53
C ARG A 47 -14.58 7.60 -2.24
N LEU A 48 -15.01 7.70 -3.50
CA LEU A 48 -15.41 6.53 -4.31
C LEU A 48 -14.24 5.57 -4.55
N ASN A 49 -13.03 6.08 -4.78
CA ASN A 49 -11.85 5.25 -4.98
C ASN A 49 -11.36 4.64 -3.66
N TYR A 50 -11.46 5.38 -2.55
CA TYR A 50 -11.20 4.85 -1.20
C TYR A 50 -12.12 3.66 -0.87
N ASP A 51 -13.44 3.79 -1.06
CA ASP A 51 -14.40 2.71 -0.78
C ASP A 51 -14.21 1.49 -1.67
N LYS A 52 -13.81 1.68 -2.94
CA LYS A 52 -13.49 0.59 -3.87
C LYS A 52 -12.21 -0.15 -3.44
N ASN A 53 -11.19 0.59 -3.02
CA ASN A 53 -9.93 0.00 -2.55
C ASN A 53 -10.14 -0.76 -1.24
N ALA A 54 -10.90 -0.20 -0.29
CA ALA A 54 -11.25 -0.87 0.96
C ALA A 54 -11.97 -2.22 0.74
N LYS A 55 -12.98 -2.26 -0.14
CA LYS A 55 -13.68 -3.51 -0.50
C LYS A 55 -12.78 -4.53 -1.21
N THR A 56 -11.81 -4.06 -1.98
CA THR A 56 -10.84 -4.94 -2.66
C THR A 56 -9.85 -5.53 -1.66
N ILE A 57 -9.37 -4.71 -0.71
CA ILE A 57 -8.48 -5.16 0.38
C ILE A 57 -9.17 -6.23 1.22
N GLU A 58 -10.44 -6.03 1.60
CA GLU A 58 -11.20 -7.01 2.39
C GLU A 58 -11.34 -8.36 1.67
N LYS A 59 -11.62 -8.33 0.36
CA LYS A 59 -11.70 -9.54 -0.47
C LYS A 59 -10.34 -10.23 -0.61
N ASN A 60 -9.25 -9.48 -0.78
CA ASN A 60 -7.93 -10.06 -0.88
C ASN A 60 -7.45 -10.62 0.45
N LEU A 61 -7.71 -9.94 1.57
CA LEU A 61 -7.38 -10.42 2.91
C LEU A 61 -8.14 -11.70 3.26
N THR A 62 -9.43 -11.78 2.96
CA THR A 62 -10.20 -13.02 3.16
C THR A 62 -9.67 -14.17 2.30
N GLN A 63 -9.24 -13.90 1.06
CA GLN A 63 -8.59 -14.89 0.20
C GLN A 63 -7.21 -15.31 0.71
N LEU A 64 -6.41 -14.37 1.24
CA LEU A 64 -5.12 -14.65 1.86
C LEU A 64 -5.29 -15.53 3.10
N HIS A 65 -6.22 -15.19 4.00
CA HIS A 65 -6.50 -16.00 5.20
C HIS A 65 -6.97 -17.41 4.85
N GLN A 66 -7.86 -17.56 3.87
CA GLN A 66 -8.29 -18.88 3.39
C GLN A 66 -7.12 -19.65 2.73
N GLY A 67 -6.27 -18.98 1.96
CA GLY A 67 -5.06 -19.58 1.39
C GLY A 67 -4.03 -20.02 2.42
N ILE A 68 -3.84 -19.26 3.49
CA ILE A 68 -2.92 -19.59 4.58
C ILE A 68 -3.45 -20.79 5.36
N THR A 69 -4.73 -20.80 5.76
CA THR A 69 -5.32 -21.96 6.47
C THR A 69 -5.26 -23.26 5.66
N THR A 70 -5.39 -23.19 4.33
CA THR A 70 -5.24 -24.36 3.47
C THR A 70 -3.78 -24.83 3.36
N LEU A 71 -2.80 -23.92 3.30
CA LEU A 71 -1.39 -24.28 3.35
C LEU A 71 -0.98 -24.85 4.70
N GLU A 72 -1.47 -24.30 5.81
CA GLU A 72 -1.26 -24.83 7.16
C GLU A 72 -1.83 -26.24 7.32
N GLN A 73 -3.03 -26.50 6.78
CA GLN A 73 -3.63 -27.83 6.78
C GLN A 73 -2.85 -28.82 5.90
N GLN A 74 -2.32 -28.38 4.76
CA GLN A 74 -1.38 -29.16 3.96
C GLN A 74 -0.07 -29.44 4.70
N LEU A 75 0.35 -28.55 5.61
CA LEU A 75 1.60 -28.67 6.38
C LEU A 75 1.42 -29.67 7.49
N SER A 76 0.31 -29.59 8.21
CA SER A 76 -0.05 -30.54 9.26
C SER A 76 -0.22 -31.98 8.73
N THR A 77 -0.78 -32.14 7.52
CA THR A 77 -0.87 -33.44 6.84
C THR A 77 0.48 -33.95 6.30
N ALA A 78 1.37 -33.05 5.90
CA ALA A 78 2.73 -33.39 5.49
C ALA A 78 3.63 -33.76 6.69
N GLU A 79 3.50 -33.07 7.84
CA GLU A 79 4.19 -33.39 9.10
C GLU A 79 3.84 -34.80 9.59
N GLN A 80 2.57 -35.20 9.49
CA GLN A 80 2.14 -36.57 9.81
C GLN A 80 2.72 -37.64 8.89
N SER A 81 3.20 -37.26 7.70
CA SER A 81 3.80 -38.16 6.70
C SER A 81 5.34 -38.28 6.79
N GLY A 82 6.00 -37.55 7.71
CA GLY A 82 7.43 -37.69 7.98
C GLY A 82 8.38 -37.26 6.85
N ALA A 83 7.93 -36.40 5.93
CA ALA A 83 8.79 -35.86 4.89
C ALA A 83 9.64 -34.70 5.45
N SER A 84 10.96 -34.88 5.44
CA SER A 84 11.94 -33.88 5.86
C SER A 84 11.68 -32.52 5.20
N HIS A 85 11.35 -31.52 6.00
CA HIS A 85 11.11 -30.14 5.58
C HIS A 85 12.39 -29.54 4.97
N THR A 86 12.31 -29.05 3.74
CA THR A 86 13.36 -28.19 3.20
C THR A 86 13.26 -26.84 3.90
N LYS A 87 14.33 -26.39 4.58
CA LYS A 87 14.41 -25.13 5.35
C LYS A 87 13.89 -23.91 4.58
N GLU A 88 14.02 -23.93 3.25
CA GLU A 88 13.48 -22.93 2.34
C GLU A 88 11.95 -22.75 2.42
N GLN A 89 11.22 -23.84 2.68
CA GLN A 89 9.76 -23.83 2.77
C GLN A 89 9.28 -23.24 4.10
N GLU A 90 10.00 -23.49 5.19
CA GLU A 90 9.76 -22.85 6.48
C GLU A 90 10.06 -21.34 6.39
N ASP A 91 11.17 -20.96 5.75
CA ASP A 91 11.56 -19.56 5.58
C ASP A 91 10.58 -18.75 4.71
N GLN A 92 9.94 -19.37 3.72
CA GLN A 92 8.90 -18.72 2.92
C GLN A 92 7.62 -18.47 3.73
N LEU A 93 7.21 -19.45 4.55
CA LEU A 93 6.03 -19.30 5.41
C LEU A 93 6.23 -18.20 6.45
N ILE A 94 7.42 -18.15 7.04
CA ILE A 94 7.84 -17.10 7.98
C ILE A 94 7.77 -15.71 7.34
N ARG A 95 8.27 -15.56 6.11
CA ARG A 95 8.21 -14.27 5.38
C ARG A 95 6.78 -13.84 5.12
N ILE A 96 5.92 -14.77 4.71
CA ILE A 96 4.50 -14.48 4.45
C ILE A 96 3.81 -14.07 5.75
N GLN A 97 4.08 -14.75 6.86
CA GLN A 97 3.50 -14.43 8.16
C GLN A 97 3.90 -13.02 8.65
N VAL A 98 5.19 -12.68 8.56
CA VAL A 98 5.70 -11.35 8.94
C VAL A 98 5.07 -10.23 8.08
N LYS A 99 4.83 -10.49 6.79
CA LYS A 99 4.13 -9.54 5.91
C LYS A 99 2.68 -9.35 6.34
N VAL A 100 1.99 -10.40 6.77
CA VAL A 100 0.59 -10.34 7.25
C VAL A 100 0.50 -9.58 8.58
N ASP A 101 1.39 -9.85 9.53
CA ASP A 101 1.42 -9.15 10.83
C ASP A 101 1.69 -7.65 10.64
N LYS A 102 2.58 -7.30 9.69
CA LYS A 102 2.84 -5.91 9.31
C LYS A 102 1.63 -5.24 8.68
N LEU A 103 0.85 -5.96 7.87
CA LEU A 103 -0.40 -5.45 7.31
C LEU A 103 -1.44 -5.23 8.40
N ASP A 104 -1.58 -6.16 9.36
CA ASP A 104 -2.54 -6.05 10.45
C ASP A 104 -2.24 -4.87 11.40
N ALA A 105 -0.94 -4.62 11.65
CA ALA A 105 -0.48 -3.45 12.38
C ALA A 105 -0.78 -2.12 11.65
N LEU A 106 -0.80 -2.13 10.31
CA LEU A 106 -1.15 -0.96 9.48
C LEU A 106 -2.66 -0.77 9.30
N LEU A 107 -3.45 -1.82 9.47
CA LEU A 107 -4.91 -1.84 9.33
C LEU A 107 -5.65 -1.56 10.65
N SER A 108 -5.00 -1.73 11.80
CA SER A 108 -5.59 -1.51 13.13
C SER A 108 -5.93 -0.02 13.39
N PRO A 109 -7.22 0.34 13.62
CA PRO A 109 -7.63 1.71 13.91
C PRO A 109 -7.55 1.98 15.41
N ALA A 110 -6.34 2.13 15.95
CA ALA A 110 -6.12 2.54 17.34
C ALA A 110 -5.12 3.71 17.41
N HIS A 111 -5.65 4.90 17.19
CA HIS A 111 -4.97 6.16 17.49
C HIS A 111 -4.73 6.25 19.01
N ASN A 112 -3.49 6.53 19.44
CA ASN A 112 -3.13 7.64 20.34
C ASN A 112 -1.75 7.42 20.98
N ASN A 113 -0.89 8.45 20.87
CA ASN A 113 0.36 8.64 21.61
C ASN A 113 1.49 7.63 21.35
N LYS A 114 2.29 7.89 20.30
CA LYS A 114 3.74 7.77 20.43
C LYS A 114 4.43 8.41 19.22
N SER A 115 4.95 9.62 19.42
CA SER A 115 5.99 10.24 18.58
C SER A 115 7.33 9.46 18.57
N THR A 116 7.31 8.17 18.94
CA THR A 116 8.50 7.31 18.97
C THR A 116 8.54 6.34 17.78
N THR A 117 7.46 6.16 17.02
CA THR A 117 7.37 5.13 15.97
C THR A 117 8.14 5.49 14.70
N ASP A 118 8.25 6.76 14.34
CA ASP A 118 9.01 7.14 13.13
C ASP A 118 10.51 6.93 13.30
N ARG A 119 11.02 7.09 14.53
CA ARG A 119 12.39 6.71 14.89
C ARG A 119 12.58 5.20 14.92
N ASP A 120 11.60 4.46 15.43
CA ASP A 120 11.63 2.99 15.51
C ASP A 120 11.50 2.31 14.13
N LEU A 121 10.86 2.97 13.17
CA LEU A 121 10.74 2.54 11.78
C LEU A 121 11.99 2.85 10.95
N LEU A 122 12.73 3.92 11.29
CA LEU A 122 14.02 4.28 10.68
C LEU A 122 15.22 3.56 11.31
N LEU A 123 15.12 3.20 12.60
CA LEU A 123 16.15 2.45 13.34
C LEU A 123 15.92 0.94 13.34
N GLY A 124 14.78 0.46 12.84
CA GLY A 124 14.46 -0.95 12.82
C GLY A 124 14.18 -1.47 14.23
N ASN A 125 12.90 -1.59 14.57
CA ASN A 125 12.45 -2.31 15.75
C ASN A 125 12.92 -3.79 15.68
N HIS A 126 14.05 -4.08 16.32
CA HIS A 126 14.60 -5.42 16.53
C HIS A 126 13.93 -6.13 17.71
N SER A 127 12.60 -6.02 17.82
CA SER A 127 11.85 -6.91 18.69
C SER A 127 11.28 -8.06 17.85
N GLN A 128 11.80 -9.25 18.11
CA GLN A 128 11.29 -10.56 17.66
C GLN A 128 11.74 -11.06 16.27
N ARG A 129 13.05 -11.10 16.03
CA ARG A 129 13.71 -12.31 15.48
C ARG A 129 15.23 -12.22 15.60
N GLY A 130 15.79 -13.06 16.46
CA GLY A 130 17.24 -13.18 16.63
C GLY A 130 17.88 -12.03 17.41
N GLY A 131 17.28 -11.65 18.54
CA GLY A 131 17.96 -10.86 19.56
C GLY A 131 19.27 -11.53 19.94
N ILE A 132 20.40 -10.91 19.57
CA ILE A 132 21.57 -10.97 20.44
C ILE A 132 21.05 -10.44 21.77
N ARG A 133 20.77 -11.35 22.69
CA ARG A 133 20.51 -11.00 24.07
C ARG A 133 21.81 -10.35 24.54
N PHE A 134 21.81 -9.03 24.68
CA PHE A 134 22.70 -8.41 25.63
C PHE A 134 22.15 -8.81 27.00
N ASP A 135 22.46 -10.04 27.40
CA ASP A 135 22.22 -10.50 28.75
C ASP A 135 23.20 -9.73 29.64
N SER A 136 22.71 -8.63 30.19
CA SER A 136 23.34 -7.95 31.33
C SER A 136 22.88 -8.58 32.64
N SER A 137 22.59 -9.87 32.66
CA SER A 137 22.83 -10.65 33.86
C SER A 137 24.29 -11.08 33.74
N PRO A 138 25.21 -10.55 34.57
CA PRO A 138 26.44 -11.28 34.78
C PRO A 138 25.98 -12.55 35.47
N ASP A 139 25.77 -13.62 34.70
CA ASP A 139 26.00 -14.95 35.24
C ASP A 139 27.41 -14.87 35.80
N GLN A 140 27.44 -14.88 37.13
CA GLN A 140 28.62 -14.75 37.95
C GLN A 140 29.41 -16.06 37.82
N GLU A 141 29.85 -16.36 36.61
CA GLU A 141 30.94 -17.29 36.38
C GLU A 141 32.21 -16.54 36.78
N ASP A 142 32.83 -17.11 37.79
CA ASP A 142 33.97 -16.60 38.53
C ASP A 142 35.19 -16.41 37.60
N HIS A 143 35.24 -15.30 36.87
CA HIS A 143 36.37 -14.93 36.01
C HIS A 143 37.61 -14.46 36.81
N SER A 144 37.64 -14.72 38.11
CA SER A 144 38.77 -14.41 38.98
C SER A 144 40.05 -15.22 38.65
N ASN A 145 39.99 -16.17 37.71
CA ASN A 145 41.13 -17.03 37.32
C ASN A 145 41.36 -17.17 35.80
N LEU A 146 40.91 -16.25 34.96
CA LEU A 146 41.38 -16.21 33.56
C LEU A 146 42.59 -15.27 33.46
N GLU A 147 43.74 -15.88 33.18
CA GLU A 147 45.02 -15.25 32.86
C GLU A 147 44.84 -14.08 31.87
N ASN A 148 45.44 -12.92 32.16
CA ASN A 148 45.31 -11.68 31.38
C ASN A 148 45.50 -11.88 29.85
N ASP A 149 46.28 -12.88 29.45
CA ASP A 149 46.53 -13.21 28.04
C ASP A 149 45.28 -13.75 27.31
N GLN A 150 44.39 -14.46 28.01
CA GLN A 150 43.14 -14.96 27.42
C GLN A 150 42.11 -13.84 27.22
N ILE A 151 42.12 -12.84 28.11
CA ILE A 151 41.26 -11.64 28.00
C ILE A 151 41.72 -10.77 26.82
N LEU A 152 43.03 -10.65 26.61
CA LEU A 152 43.61 -9.91 25.47
C LEU A 152 43.26 -10.57 24.12
N LEU A 153 43.36 -11.90 24.04
CA LEU A 153 42.96 -12.65 22.85
C LEU A 153 41.47 -12.54 22.55
N LEU A 154 40.63 -12.54 23.59
CA LEU A 154 39.19 -12.34 23.45
C LEU A 154 38.87 -10.92 22.96
N GLN A 155 39.52 -9.89 23.52
CA GLN A 155 39.36 -8.51 23.06
C GLN A 155 39.79 -8.32 21.61
N GLN A 156 40.88 -8.96 21.18
CA GLN A 156 41.37 -8.85 19.82
C GLN A 156 40.40 -9.47 18.81
N ARG A 157 39.82 -10.64 19.13
CA ARG A 157 38.76 -11.24 18.31
C ARG A 157 37.51 -10.37 18.23
N ILE A 158 37.11 -9.73 19.34
CA ILE A 158 35.95 -8.83 19.36
C ILE A 158 36.22 -7.57 18.50
N MET A 159 37.46 -7.09 18.48
CA MET A 159 37.85 -5.93 17.69
C MET A 159 37.87 -6.23 16.19
N ASP A 160 38.36 -7.42 15.81
CA ASP A 160 38.33 -7.88 14.42
C ASP A 160 36.89 -8.07 13.90
N ASP A 161 36.00 -8.65 14.71
CA ASP A 161 34.56 -8.78 14.39
C ASP A 161 33.88 -7.41 14.23
N GLN A 162 34.33 -6.38 14.96
CA GLN A 162 33.79 -5.03 14.85
C GLN A 162 34.24 -4.32 13.57
N ASP A 163 35.49 -4.52 13.15
CA ASP A 163 36.00 -3.95 11.89
C ASP A 163 35.29 -4.55 10.67
N GLU A 164 35.04 -5.87 10.66
CA GLU A 164 34.27 -6.52 9.59
C GLU A 164 32.83 -5.97 9.52
N ASN A 165 32.22 -5.71 10.69
CA ASN A 165 30.89 -5.08 10.76
C ASN A 165 30.89 -3.61 10.28
N LEU A 166 31.98 -2.86 10.49
CA LEU A 166 32.11 -1.48 9.98
C LEU A 166 32.30 -1.45 8.47
N ASP A 167 33.01 -2.41 7.88
CA ASP A 167 33.13 -2.54 6.43
C ASP A 167 31.79 -2.85 5.77
N HIS A 168 30.99 -3.73 6.37
CA HIS A 168 29.63 -3.99 5.91
C HIS A 168 28.73 -2.76 6.01
N LEU A 169 28.86 -1.97 7.09
CA LEU A 169 28.14 -0.71 7.25
C LEU A 169 28.59 0.34 6.23
N SER A 170 29.89 0.44 5.96
CA SER A 170 30.45 1.35 4.96
C SER A 170 29.92 1.04 3.55
N LEU A 171 29.87 -0.25 3.17
CA LEU A 171 29.26 -0.71 1.93
C LEU A 171 27.76 -0.40 1.87
N ALA A 172 27.03 -0.55 2.98
CA ALA A 172 25.62 -0.20 3.07
C ALA A 172 25.39 1.32 2.90
N ILE A 173 26.21 2.15 3.54
CA ILE A 173 26.17 3.62 3.42
C ILE A 173 26.50 4.05 1.98
N GLY A 174 27.47 3.40 1.34
CA GLY A 174 27.80 3.64 -0.06
C GLY A 174 26.61 3.40 -1.00
N ARG A 175 25.94 2.25 -0.84
CA ARG A 175 24.71 1.93 -1.60
C ARG A 175 23.57 2.89 -1.29
N GLN A 176 23.39 3.28 -0.02
CA GLN A 176 22.35 4.23 0.37
C GLN A 176 22.57 5.61 -0.24
N ARG A 177 23.82 6.07 -0.33
CA ARG A 177 24.18 7.31 -1.01
C ARG A 177 23.84 7.26 -2.50
N GLU A 178 24.16 6.16 -3.16
CA GLU A 178 23.83 5.94 -4.58
C GLU A 178 22.31 5.94 -4.80
N LEU A 179 21.56 5.25 -3.93
CA LEU A 179 20.10 5.25 -3.94
C LEU A 179 19.51 6.65 -3.72
N GLY A 180 20.12 7.44 -2.82
CA GLY A 180 19.71 8.82 -2.56
C GLY A 180 19.93 9.75 -3.77
N LEU A 181 21.00 9.54 -4.54
CA LEU A 181 21.23 10.27 -5.79
C LEU A 181 20.20 9.88 -6.85
N LEU A 182 19.91 8.58 -7.01
CA LEU A 182 18.91 8.10 -7.95
C LEU A 182 17.51 8.62 -7.62
N ILE A 183 17.15 8.63 -6.32
CA ILE A 183 15.88 9.21 -5.85
C ILE A 183 15.84 10.72 -6.13
N GLY A 184 16.96 11.43 -6.00
CA GLY A 184 17.07 12.83 -6.34
C GLY A 184 16.76 13.08 -7.82
N ASP A 185 17.38 12.33 -8.72
CA ASP A 185 17.16 12.44 -10.17
C ASP A 185 15.71 12.05 -10.56
N GLU A 186 15.15 11.00 -9.95
CA GLU A 186 13.76 10.58 -10.21
C GLU A 186 12.76 11.61 -9.66
N LEU A 187 13.05 12.27 -8.53
CA LEU A 187 12.22 13.36 -8.03
C LEU A 187 12.24 14.57 -8.97
N ASP A 188 13.39 14.92 -9.53
CA ASP A 188 13.51 16.01 -10.50
C ASP A 188 12.74 15.68 -11.80
N SER A 189 12.84 14.42 -12.26
CA SER A 189 12.03 13.88 -13.35
C SER A 189 10.53 13.91 -13.04
N HIS A 190 10.13 13.56 -11.80
CA HIS A 190 8.74 13.63 -11.36
C HIS A 190 8.21 15.06 -11.30
N VAL A 191 9.01 16.06 -10.93
CA VAL A 191 8.61 17.47 -10.99
C VAL A 191 8.27 17.86 -12.43
N GLN A 192 9.12 17.50 -13.39
CA GLN A 192 8.85 17.74 -14.80
C GLN A 192 7.58 17.04 -15.29
N LEU A 193 7.35 15.80 -14.83
CA LEU A 193 6.16 15.02 -15.18
C LEU A 193 4.90 15.64 -14.56
N ILE A 194 4.98 16.17 -13.34
CA ILE A 194 3.87 16.88 -12.70
C ILE A 194 3.49 18.14 -13.50
N ASP A 195 4.46 18.93 -13.94
CA ASP A 195 4.20 20.12 -14.76
C ASP A 195 3.50 19.77 -16.09
N GLU A 196 3.91 18.68 -16.74
CA GLU A 196 3.24 18.19 -17.95
C GLU A 196 1.81 17.72 -17.65
N THR A 197 1.60 17.03 -16.52
CA THR A 197 0.26 16.59 -16.12
C THR A 197 -0.66 17.76 -15.77
N GLU A 198 -0.14 18.86 -15.21
CA GLU A 198 -0.89 20.09 -14.95
C GLU A 198 -1.35 20.72 -16.26
N MET A 199 -0.42 20.86 -17.23
CA MET A 199 -0.75 21.37 -18.57
C MET A 199 -1.82 20.52 -19.28
N LEU A 200 -1.70 19.18 -19.21
CA LEU A 200 -2.71 18.28 -19.79
C LEU A 200 -4.06 18.42 -19.07
N THR A 201 -4.06 18.60 -17.75
CA THR A 201 -5.27 18.81 -16.96
C THR A 201 -5.96 20.11 -17.35
N ASP A 202 -5.22 21.21 -17.51
CA ASP A 202 -5.75 22.50 -17.96
C ASP A 202 -6.38 22.42 -19.36
N GLN A 203 -5.71 21.74 -20.30
CA GLN A 203 -6.29 21.50 -21.63
C GLN A 203 -7.59 20.67 -21.55
N THR A 204 -7.65 19.72 -20.63
CA THR A 204 -8.82 18.86 -20.44
C THR A 204 -9.98 19.66 -19.82
N ASP A 205 -9.70 20.54 -18.85
CA ASP A 205 -10.69 21.44 -18.27
C ASP A 205 -11.25 22.41 -19.33
N GLU A 206 -10.40 22.99 -20.18
CA GLU A 206 -10.87 23.84 -21.28
C GLU A 206 -11.82 23.09 -22.23
N ARG A 207 -11.47 21.85 -22.60
CA ARG A 207 -12.31 21.01 -23.45
C ARG A 207 -13.64 20.68 -22.78
N LEU A 208 -13.61 20.33 -21.50
CA LEU A 208 -14.80 20.08 -20.68
C LEU A 208 -15.67 21.33 -20.59
N ARG A 209 -15.09 22.51 -20.36
CA ARG A 209 -15.81 23.79 -20.30
C ARG A 209 -16.50 24.12 -21.62
N ARG A 210 -15.82 23.88 -22.75
CA ARG A 210 -16.41 24.05 -24.09
C ARG A 210 -17.55 23.04 -24.32
N ALA A 211 -17.36 21.77 -23.94
CA ALA A 211 -18.39 20.73 -24.04
C ALA A 211 -19.62 21.07 -23.19
N LYS A 212 -19.42 21.53 -21.95
CA LYS A 212 -20.49 21.98 -21.05
C LYS A 212 -21.28 23.15 -21.65
N ARG A 213 -20.62 24.15 -22.22
CA ARG A 213 -21.30 25.27 -22.90
C ARG A 213 -22.15 24.80 -24.09
N LYS A 214 -21.66 23.83 -24.86
CA LYS A 214 -22.44 23.23 -25.96
C LYS A 214 -23.66 22.47 -25.42
N LEU A 215 -23.51 21.71 -24.34
CA LEU A 215 -24.62 21.01 -23.69
C LEU A 215 -25.65 21.99 -23.13
N ASP A 216 -25.23 23.07 -22.46
CA ASP A 216 -26.13 24.10 -21.95
C ASP A 216 -26.91 24.79 -23.08
N TYR A 217 -26.24 25.06 -24.21
CA TYR A 217 -26.88 25.63 -25.40
C TYR A 217 -27.92 24.68 -26.00
N VAL A 218 -27.58 23.39 -26.15
CA VAL A 218 -28.51 22.36 -26.63
C VAL A 218 -29.68 22.20 -25.66
N GLY A 219 -29.43 22.17 -24.36
CA GLY A 219 -30.46 22.08 -23.32
C GLY A 219 -31.44 23.26 -23.38
N ARG A 220 -30.94 24.49 -23.56
CA ARG A 220 -31.79 25.68 -23.78
C ARG A 220 -32.61 25.58 -25.06
N LYS A 221 -31.99 25.24 -26.19
CA LYS A 221 -32.68 25.04 -27.48
C LYS A 221 -33.79 23.98 -27.39
N VAL A 222 -33.55 22.86 -26.70
CA VAL A 222 -34.55 21.82 -26.50
C VAL A 222 -35.71 22.34 -25.62
N LYS A 223 -35.41 23.08 -24.55
CA LYS A 223 -36.43 23.67 -23.69
C LYS A 223 -37.33 24.66 -24.43
N ASP A 224 -36.75 25.53 -25.25
CA ASP A 224 -37.49 26.54 -26.01
C ASP A 224 -38.35 25.90 -27.12
N ASN A 225 -37.86 24.84 -27.76
CA ASN A 225 -38.57 24.12 -28.81
C ASN A 225 -39.57 23.07 -28.28
N LYS A 226 -39.60 22.81 -26.97
CA LYS A 226 -40.49 21.80 -26.37
C LYS A 226 -41.96 22.14 -26.59
N SER A 227 -42.35 23.41 -26.47
CA SER A 227 -43.73 23.85 -26.69
C SER A 227 -44.16 23.64 -28.14
N VAL A 228 -43.31 23.99 -29.10
CA VAL A 228 -43.55 23.80 -30.54
C VAL A 228 -43.67 22.31 -30.88
N CYS A 229 -42.81 21.46 -30.31
CA CYS A 229 -42.86 20.01 -30.49
C CYS A 229 -44.18 19.42 -29.95
N ILE A 230 -44.63 19.86 -28.77
CA ILE A 230 -45.92 19.44 -28.19
C ILE A 230 -47.09 19.84 -29.10
N VAL A 231 -47.08 21.07 -29.62
CA VAL A 231 -48.13 21.54 -30.54
C VAL A 231 -48.19 20.68 -31.82
N ILE A 232 -47.05 20.40 -32.44
CA ILE A 232 -46.99 19.54 -33.64
C ILE A 232 -47.48 18.12 -33.33
N ALA A 233 -47.08 17.55 -32.19
CA ALA A 233 -47.53 16.23 -31.75
C ALA A 233 -49.06 16.19 -31.56
N LEU A 234 -49.65 17.22 -30.94
CA LEU A 234 -51.11 17.32 -30.78
C LEU A 234 -51.84 17.40 -32.13
N ILE A 235 -51.31 18.14 -33.10
CA ILE A 235 -51.88 18.21 -34.46
C ILE A 235 -51.86 16.83 -35.13
N PHE A 236 -50.75 16.10 -35.01
CA PHE A 236 -50.64 14.73 -35.54
C PHE A 236 -51.66 13.79 -34.90
N VAL A 237 -51.78 13.82 -33.58
CA VAL A 237 -52.76 13.01 -32.84
C VAL A 237 -54.19 13.34 -33.28
N PHE A 238 -54.50 14.62 -33.49
CA PHE A 238 -55.80 15.05 -34.00
C PHE A 238 -56.11 14.47 -35.38
N PHE A 239 -55.16 14.52 -36.32
CA PHE A 239 -55.35 13.91 -37.65
C PHE A 239 -55.57 12.41 -37.58
N ILE A 240 -54.84 11.71 -36.70
CA ILE A 240 -55.02 10.27 -36.48
C ILE A 240 -56.43 9.97 -35.96
N LEU A 241 -56.92 10.74 -34.98
CA LEU A 241 -58.27 10.56 -34.44
C LEU A 241 -59.34 10.82 -35.50
N VAL A 242 -59.19 11.86 -36.33
CA VAL A 242 -60.12 12.14 -37.44
C VAL A 242 -60.11 11.02 -38.48
N ALA A 243 -58.94 10.48 -38.81
CA ALA A 243 -58.82 9.38 -39.77
C ALA A 243 -59.39 8.06 -39.23
N LEU A 244 -59.34 7.83 -37.92
CA LEU A 244 -59.93 6.64 -37.29
C LEU A 244 -61.45 6.77 -37.05
N PHE A 245 -61.94 8.00 -36.85
CA PHE A 245 -63.36 8.26 -36.61
C PHE A 245 -64.17 8.43 -37.90
N ARG A 246 -63.50 8.68 -39.03
CA ARG A 246 -64.08 8.75 -40.36
C ARG A 246 -64.13 7.36 -41.01
#